data_AF-A0AB74UDY5-F1
#
_entry.id   AF-A0AB74UDY5-F1
#
_cell.length_a   1.000
_cell.length_b   1.000
_cell.length_c   1.000
_cell.angle_alpha   90.00
_cell.angle_beta   90.00
_cell.angle_gamma   90.00
#
_symmetry.space_group_name_H-M   'P 1'
#
loop_
_entity.id
_entity.type
_entity.pdbx_description
1 polymer ?
#
loop_
_entity_poly.entity_id
_entity_poly.type
_entity_poly.pdbx_seq_one_letter_code
_entity_poly.pdbx_strand_id
1 'polypeptide(L)'
;MARDEAPARRADKKRAGLIGTLLKLPFTLIWIVFISIICSVVIEWVGIYFDWFSAPGSQHAYQTMTSEMGYLDSQFSRSLVVSSPVAFATMVVDTAYQWLFVKSGIAHWVEQGAGEMGWLGALKTYAQAAIYVTLMTLTRCVILVLTAPLFILAAIVGFTDGLVSRDLRRFGAGRESAFVYHHAKRMVTPIFLTGWLIYLSLPFSIHPSLFLLPCALVFGLMIAIATASFKKYL
;
A
#
# COMPACT_ATOMS: atom_id res chain seq x y z
N MET A 1 -41.62 -43.66 0.15
CA MET A 1 -41.30 -42.74 1.25
C MET A 1 -39.91 -42.18 1.00
N ALA A 2 -39.81 -40.83 0.90
CA ALA A 2 -38.64 -39.92 0.87
C ALA A 2 -37.36 -40.42 0.16
N ARG A 3 -36.96 -39.97 -1.04
CA ARG A 3 -36.42 -38.64 -1.42
C ARG A 3 -35.49 -38.01 -0.38
N ASP A 4 -34.19 -38.25 -0.53
CA ASP A 4 -33.11 -37.38 -0.06
C ASP A 4 -32.20 -37.02 -1.24
N GLU A 5 -32.72 -36.17 -2.14
CA GLU A 5 -31.87 -35.37 -3.01
C GLU A 5 -31.43 -34.14 -2.21
N ALA A 6 -30.27 -34.22 -1.57
CA ALA A 6 -29.62 -33.03 -1.03
C ALA A 6 -29.25 -32.13 -2.21
N PRO A 7 -29.78 -30.90 -2.34
CA PRO A 7 -29.34 -30.00 -3.37
C PRO A 7 -27.92 -29.58 -3.00
N ALA A 8 -26.94 -30.02 -3.79
CA ALA A 8 -25.62 -29.44 -3.80
C ALA A 8 -25.78 -27.93 -4.01
N ARG A 9 -25.73 -27.16 -2.91
CA ARG A 9 -25.48 -25.73 -2.94
C ARG A 9 -24.07 -25.55 -3.50
N ARG A 10 -23.93 -25.71 -4.82
CA ARG A 10 -22.88 -25.07 -5.59
C ARG A 10 -23.11 -23.59 -5.36
N ALA A 11 -22.41 -23.04 -4.37
CA ALA A 11 -22.26 -21.62 -4.23
C ALA A 11 -21.70 -21.14 -5.57
N ASP A 12 -22.59 -20.61 -6.42
CA ASP A 12 -22.24 -19.85 -7.59
C ASP A 12 -21.40 -18.68 -7.08
N LYS A 13 -20.08 -18.87 -7.07
CA LYS A 13 -19.14 -17.76 -6.98
C LYS A 13 -19.39 -16.97 -8.25
N LYS A 14 -20.34 -16.04 -8.20
CA LYS A 14 -20.50 -14.97 -9.19
C LYS A 14 -19.11 -14.40 -9.39
N ARG A 15 -18.47 -14.81 -10.49
CA ARG A 15 -17.17 -14.26 -10.89
C ARG A 15 -17.44 -12.78 -11.06
N ALA A 16 -16.92 -11.95 -10.16
CA ALA A 16 -16.99 -10.51 -10.34
C ALA A 16 -16.39 -10.24 -11.72
N GLY A 17 -17.21 -9.69 -12.63
CA GLY A 17 -16.72 -9.31 -13.95
C GLY A 17 -15.57 -8.31 -13.81
N LEU A 18 -14.76 -8.16 -14.85
CA LEU A 18 -13.65 -7.18 -14.86
C LEU A 18 -14.13 -5.78 -14.45
N ILE A 19 -15.32 -5.37 -14.93
CA ILE A 19 -15.99 -4.12 -14.56
C ILE A 19 -16.28 -4.04 -13.05
N GLY A 20 -16.83 -5.11 -12.47
CA GLY A 20 -17.13 -5.17 -11.04
C GLY A 20 -15.87 -5.18 -10.17
N THR A 21 -14.74 -5.62 -10.71
CA THR A 21 -13.43 -5.54 -10.03
C THR A 21 -12.86 -4.13 -10.11
N LEU A 22 -12.96 -3.48 -11.27
CA LEU A 22 -12.50 -2.10 -11.48
C LEU A 22 -13.25 -1.10 -10.58
N LEU A 23 -14.57 -1.26 -10.45
CA LEU A 23 -15.40 -0.39 -9.61
C LEU A 23 -15.09 -0.54 -8.11
N LYS A 24 -14.68 -1.74 -7.66
CA LYS A 24 -14.32 -2.00 -6.26
C LYS A 24 -12.92 -1.53 -5.89
N LEU A 25 -12.05 -1.34 -6.88
CA LEU A 25 -10.65 -0.98 -6.69
C LEU A 25 -10.46 0.32 -5.91
N PRO A 26 -11.09 1.47 -6.26
CA PRO A 26 -10.91 2.71 -5.50
C PRO A 26 -11.37 2.58 -4.04
N PHE A 27 -12.50 1.92 -3.78
CA PHE A 27 -12.96 1.67 -2.42
C PHE A 27 -11.99 0.77 -1.63
N THR A 28 -11.41 -0.23 -2.29
CA THR A 28 -10.40 -1.10 -1.66
C THR A 28 -9.14 -0.31 -1.32
N LEU A 29 -8.69 0.60 -2.18
CA LEU A 29 -7.54 1.46 -1.91
C LEU A 29 -7.80 2.43 -0.75
N ILE A 30 -8.96 3.09 -0.73
CA ILE A 30 -9.35 3.97 0.38
C ILE A 30 -9.35 3.19 1.70
N TRP A 31 -9.90 1.98 1.69
CA TRP A 31 -9.92 1.11 2.85
C TRP A 31 -8.52 0.71 3.32
N ILE A 32 -7.61 0.41 2.38
CA ILE A 32 -6.20 0.10 2.70
C ILE A 32 -5.50 1.30 3.33
N VAL A 33 -5.70 2.51 2.78
CA VAL A 33 -5.11 3.74 3.36
C VAL A 33 -5.63 3.97 4.76
N PHE A 34 -6.94 3.82 4.96
CA PHE A 34 -7.56 3.98 6.28
C PHE A 34 -7.01 2.98 7.31
N ILE A 35 -6.96 1.69 6.95
CA ILE A 35 -6.36 0.65 7.81
C ILE A 35 -4.89 0.96 8.07
N SER A 36 -4.16 1.41 7.05
CA SER A 36 -2.73 1.69 7.19
C SER A 36 -2.49 2.84 8.17
N ILE A 37 -3.28 3.92 8.11
CA ILE A 37 -3.20 5.02 9.08
C ILE A 37 -3.42 4.51 10.51
N ILE A 38 -4.48 3.72 10.73
CA ILE A 38 -4.76 3.16 12.06
C ILE A 38 -3.60 2.26 12.52
N CYS A 39 -3.12 1.37 11.65
CA CYS A 39 -2.02 0.48 11.94
C CYS A 39 -0.75 1.27 12.30
N SER A 40 -0.38 2.27 11.50
CA SER A 40 0.78 3.12 11.74
C SER A 40 0.67 3.87 13.07
N VAL A 41 -0.50 4.44 13.39
CA VAL A 41 -0.70 5.16 14.66
C VAL A 41 -0.57 4.22 15.84
N VAL A 42 -1.16 3.02 15.77
CA VAL A 42 -1.05 2.01 16.82
C VAL A 42 0.40 1.57 16.99
N ILE A 43 1.13 1.30 15.90
CA ILE A 43 2.54 0.92 15.96
C ILE A 43 3.37 2.03 16.62
N GLU A 44 3.13 3.29 16.27
CA GLU A 44 3.84 4.43 16.87
C GLU A 44 3.55 4.55 18.37
N TRP A 45 2.28 4.47 18.77
CA TRP A 45 1.90 4.54 20.19
C TRP A 45 2.49 3.40 21.00
N VAL A 46 2.50 2.19 20.45
CA VAL A 46 3.18 1.03 21.06
C VAL A 46 4.67 1.29 21.16
N GLY A 47 5.30 1.86 20.12
CA GLY A 47 6.72 2.19 20.13
C GLY A 47 7.09 3.25 21.15
N ILE A 48 6.25 4.28 21.36
CA ILE A 48 6.41 5.27 22.43
C ILE A 48 6.23 4.62 23.81
N TYR A 49 5.24 3.75 23.97
CA TYR A 49 4.96 3.09 25.25
C TYR A 49 6.08 2.14 25.70
N PHE A 50 6.69 1.42 24.77
CA PHE A 50 7.78 0.47 25.04
C PHE A 50 9.18 1.07 24.92
N ASP A 51 9.31 2.38 24.67
CA ASP A 51 10.58 3.06 24.39
C ASP A 51 11.40 2.33 23.29
N TRP A 52 10.72 1.83 22.24
CA TRP A 52 11.37 1.17 21.10
C TRP A 52 12.22 2.13 20.26
N PHE A 53 11.93 3.43 20.31
CA PHE A 53 12.61 4.45 19.53
C PHE A 53 13.58 5.24 20.40
N SER A 54 14.73 5.63 19.84
CA SER A 54 15.74 6.43 20.54
C SER A 54 15.32 7.88 20.78
N ALA A 55 14.29 8.36 20.08
CA ALA A 55 13.78 9.71 20.20
C ALA A 55 12.54 9.74 21.13
N PRO A 56 12.45 10.69 22.08
CA PRO A 56 11.37 10.72 23.05
C PRO A 56 10.05 11.21 22.44
N GLY A 57 8.94 10.57 22.83
CA GLY A 57 7.59 11.02 22.52
C GLY A 57 7.31 11.10 21.01
N SER A 58 6.80 12.25 20.56
CA SER A 58 6.39 12.48 19.16
C SER A 58 7.56 12.80 18.22
N GLN A 59 8.79 12.92 18.74
CA GLN A 59 9.94 13.36 17.96
C GLN A 59 10.36 12.32 16.91
N HIS A 60 10.20 11.02 17.20
CA HIS A 60 10.46 9.94 16.25
C HIS A 60 9.57 10.07 15.00
N ALA A 61 8.25 10.20 15.18
CA ALA A 61 7.30 10.44 14.10
C ALA A 61 7.62 11.72 13.30
N TYR A 62 8.02 12.81 13.96
CA TYR A 62 8.38 14.06 13.28
C TYR A 62 9.62 13.90 12.38
N GLN A 63 10.68 13.27 12.89
CA GLN A 63 11.92 13.03 12.13
C GLN A 63 11.66 12.08 10.95
N THR A 64 10.85 11.06 11.17
CA THR A 64 10.49 10.10 10.12
C THR A 64 9.64 10.76 9.03
N MET A 65 8.66 11.58 9.40
CA MET A 65 7.83 12.35 8.46
C MET A 65 8.68 13.31 7.61
N THR A 66 9.58 14.06 8.23
CA THR A 66 10.44 15.02 7.50
C THR A 66 11.40 14.31 6.57
N SER A 67 11.93 13.15 6.96
CA SER A 67 12.75 12.29 6.09
C SER A 67 11.99 11.79 4.87
N GLU A 68 10.75 11.31 5.06
CA GLU A 68 9.88 10.86 3.95
C GLU A 68 9.55 12.00 2.98
N MET A 69 9.30 13.20 3.48
CA MET A 69 9.11 14.38 2.64
C MET A 69 10.39 14.72 1.85
N GLY A 70 11.58 14.53 2.44
CA GLY A 70 12.86 14.69 1.74
C GLY A 70 13.06 13.72 0.58
N TYR A 71 12.48 12.52 0.62
CA TYR A 71 12.53 11.58 -0.50
C TYR A 71 11.71 12.04 -1.70
N LEU A 72 10.63 12.79 -1.50
CA LEU A 72 9.87 13.38 -2.60
C LEU A 72 10.73 14.33 -3.44
N ASP A 73 11.54 15.14 -2.78
CA ASP A 73 12.40 16.14 -3.43
C ASP A 73 13.55 15.49 -4.21
N SER A 74 14.20 14.49 -3.61
CA SER A 74 15.36 13.82 -4.23
C SER A 74 15.01 12.82 -5.33
N GLN A 75 13.91 12.04 -5.19
CA GLN A 75 13.58 10.97 -6.14
C GLN A 75 12.61 11.40 -7.25
N PHE A 76 11.67 12.30 -6.96
CA PHE A 76 10.56 12.61 -7.87
C PHE A 76 10.70 14.01 -8.50
N SER A 77 11.93 14.41 -8.83
CA SER A 77 12.21 15.69 -9.52
C SER A 77 11.59 15.77 -10.92
N ARG A 78 11.27 14.63 -11.54
CA ARG A 78 10.46 14.51 -12.77
C ARG A 78 9.52 13.31 -12.64
N SER A 79 8.22 13.50 -12.84
CA SER A 79 7.25 12.39 -12.90
C SER A 79 6.58 12.33 -14.26
N LEU A 80 6.21 11.11 -14.66
CA LEU A 80 5.38 10.84 -15.84
C LEU A 80 3.92 11.24 -15.63
N VAL A 81 3.48 11.38 -14.37
CA VAL A 81 2.07 11.62 -14.01
C VAL A 81 1.81 13.11 -13.78
N VAL A 82 2.75 13.82 -13.16
CA VAL A 82 2.59 15.23 -12.75
C VAL A 82 3.88 16.01 -13.02
N SER A 83 3.75 17.23 -13.53
CA SER A 83 4.88 18.09 -13.90
C SER A 83 5.76 18.50 -12.71
N SER A 84 5.16 18.70 -11.52
CA SER A 84 5.84 19.04 -10.26
C SER A 84 5.37 18.12 -9.12
N PRO A 85 5.94 16.90 -9.01
CA PRO A 85 5.46 15.87 -8.08
C PRO A 85 5.51 16.29 -6.62
N VAL A 86 6.56 17.03 -6.25
CA VAL A 86 6.74 17.59 -4.91
C VAL A 86 5.63 18.58 -4.59
N ALA A 87 5.32 19.52 -5.49
CA ALA A 87 4.28 20.52 -5.29
C ALA A 87 2.88 19.88 -5.18
N PHE A 88 2.63 18.81 -5.94
CA PHE A 88 1.40 18.04 -5.81
C PHE A 88 1.33 17.31 -4.45
N ALA A 89 2.41 16.69 -4.02
CA ALA A 89 2.46 16.01 -2.73
C ALA A 89 2.23 16.98 -1.56
N THR A 90 2.90 18.13 -1.57
CA THR A 90 2.73 19.16 -0.54
C THR A 90 1.31 19.73 -0.55
N MET A 91 0.71 19.97 -1.72
CA MET A 91 -0.69 20.40 -1.81
C MET A 91 -1.65 19.37 -1.18
N VAL A 92 -1.49 18.09 -1.51
CA VAL A 92 -2.36 17.02 -0.98
C VAL A 92 -2.22 16.90 0.53
N VAL A 93 -0.99 16.87 1.04
CA VAL A 93 -0.71 16.71 2.47
C VAL A 93 -1.14 17.96 3.25
N ASP A 94 -0.89 19.17 2.75
CA ASP A 94 -1.33 20.40 3.40
C ASP A 94 -2.85 20.51 3.42
N THR A 95 -3.52 20.21 2.29
CA THR A 95 -5.00 20.20 2.26
C THR A 95 -5.58 19.22 3.27
N ALA A 96 -4.98 18.03 3.39
CA ALA A 96 -5.38 17.05 4.39
C ALA A 96 -5.11 17.53 5.82
N TYR A 97 -3.95 18.15 6.07
CA TYR A 97 -3.60 18.73 7.37
C TYR A 97 -4.60 19.80 7.80
N GLN A 98 -4.91 20.74 6.90
CA GLN A 98 -5.85 21.82 7.14
C GLN A 98 -7.25 21.31 7.47
N TRP A 99 -7.74 20.31 6.73
CA TRP A 99 -9.07 19.75 6.97
C TRP A 99 -9.15 18.85 8.19
N LEU A 100 -8.18 17.96 8.39
CA LEU A 100 -8.23 16.94 9.44
C LEU A 100 -7.84 17.49 10.81
N PHE A 101 -6.90 18.44 10.88
CA PHE A 101 -6.28 18.85 12.14
C PHE A 101 -6.44 20.33 12.47
N VAL A 102 -6.37 21.23 11.48
CA VAL A 102 -6.50 22.67 11.73
C VAL A 102 -7.96 23.06 11.94
N LYS A 103 -8.84 22.78 10.96
CA LYS A 103 -10.27 23.11 11.03
C LYS A 103 -11.01 22.35 12.13
N SER A 104 -10.55 21.15 12.49
CA SER A 104 -11.08 20.38 13.60
C SER A 104 -10.67 20.92 14.98
N GLY A 105 -9.68 21.84 15.03
CA GLY A 105 -9.13 22.41 16.27
C GLY A 105 -8.13 21.51 17.00
N ILE A 106 -7.88 20.28 16.51
CA ILE A 106 -6.98 19.32 17.14
C ILE A 106 -5.54 19.84 17.16
N ALA A 107 -5.05 20.41 16.06
CA ALA A 107 -3.70 20.95 15.98
C ALA A 107 -3.47 22.04 17.03
N HIS A 108 -4.41 22.98 17.16
CA HIS A 108 -4.31 24.05 18.13
C HIS A 108 -4.36 23.54 19.58
N TRP A 109 -5.23 22.58 19.86
CA TRP A 109 -5.34 21.97 21.19
C TRP A 109 -4.06 21.25 21.62
N VAL A 110 -3.37 20.57 20.70
CA VAL A 110 -2.07 19.93 20.95
C VAL A 110 -0.98 20.98 21.21
N GLU A 111 -0.92 22.03 20.37
CA GLU A 111 0.08 23.10 20.48
C GLU A 111 -0.02 23.90 21.78
N GLN A 112 -1.24 24.24 22.21
CA GLN A 112 -1.47 25.03 23.42
C GLN A 112 -0.96 24.37 24.71
N GLY A 113 -0.84 23.04 24.75
CA GLY A 113 -0.37 22.30 25.93
C GLY A 113 1.02 21.71 25.78
N ALA A 114 1.81 22.18 24.82
CA ALA A 114 3.20 21.76 24.69
C ALA A 114 3.96 22.08 25.98
N GLY A 115 4.34 21.04 26.75
CA GLY A 115 5.05 21.17 28.03
C GLY A 115 4.19 21.04 29.29
N GLU A 116 2.88 20.74 29.17
CA GLU A 116 2.08 20.32 30.33
C GLU A 116 2.63 19.02 30.93
N MET A 117 2.70 18.93 32.26
CA MET A 117 3.13 17.71 32.96
C MET A 117 1.91 16.87 33.39
N GLY A 118 2.12 15.56 33.51
CA GLY A 118 1.09 14.60 33.93
C GLY A 118 0.36 13.93 32.76
N TRP A 119 -0.81 13.36 33.04
CA TRP A 119 -1.57 12.56 32.07
C TRP A 119 -2.07 13.36 30.86
N LEU A 120 -2.37 14.66 31.04
CA LEU A 120 -2.77 15.57 29.96
C LEU A 120 -1.62 15.83 28.98
N GLY A 121 -0.41 16.05 29.51
CA GLY A 121 0.80 16.18 28.70
C GLY A 121 1.09 14.94 27.87
N ALA A 122 1.02 13.77 28.51
CA ALA A 122 1.17 12.48 27.81
C ALA A 122 0.13 12.33 26.69
N LEU A 123 -1.15 12.59 26.95
CA LEU A 123 -2.20 12.51 25.93
C LEU A 123 -1.90 13.42 24.73
N LYS A 124 -1.43 14.64 24.98
CA LYS A 124 -1.05 15.59 23.91
C LYS A 124 0.16 15.11 23.12
N THR A 125 1.17 14.50 23.76
CA THR A 125 2.31 13.88 23.05
C THR A 125 1.87 12.75 22.12
N TYR A 126 0.98 11.87 22.57
CA TYR A 126 0.46 10.76 21.75
C TYR A 126 -0.43 11.28 20.60
N ALA A 127 -1.22 12.33 20.85
CA ALA A 127 -2.00 13.00 19.81
C ALA A 127 -1.09 13.66 18.76
N GLN A 128 -0.01 14.33 19.19
CA GLN A 128 0.97 14.92 18.28
C GLN A 128 1.66 13.85 17.42
N ALA A 129 2.05 12.73 18.02
CA ALA A 129 2.60 11.59 17.28
C ALA A 129 1.60 11.08 16.23
N ALA A 130 0.32 10.95 16.57
CA ALA A 130 -0.73 10.53 15.64
C ALA A 130 -0.89 11.51 14.45
N ILE A 131 -0.76 12.82 14.68
CA ILE A 131 -0.77 13.82 13.59
C ILE A 131 0.40 13.56 12.64
N TYR A 132 1.63 13.48 13.14
CA TYR A 132 2.81 13.27 12.30
C TYR A 132 2.77 11.93 11.55
N VAL A 133 2.32 10.85 12.20
CA VAL A 133 2.16 9.54 11.56
C VAL A 133 1.10 9.57 10.46
N THR A 134 0.00 10.31 10.67
CA THR A 134 -1.04 10.46 9.65
C THR A 134 -0.48 11.20 8.44
N LEU A 135 0.21 12.32 8.64
CA LEU A 135 0.83 13.09 7.56
C LEU A 135 1.90 12.28 6.81
N MET A 136 2.74 11.55 7.55
CA MET A 136 3.72 10.62 6.97
C MET A 136 3.04 9.56 6.10
N THR A 137 1.97 8.94 6.59
CA THR A 137 1.24 7.91 5.84
C THR A 137 0.61 8.49 4.57
N LEU A 138 0.08 9.72 4.62
CA LEU A 138 -0.43 10.43 3.45
C LEU A 138 0.69 10.76 2.44
N THR A 139 1.85 11.23 2.90
CA THR A 139 3.03 11.42 2.06
C THR A 139 3.40 10.12 1.34
N ARG A 140 3.41 8.99 2.05
CA ARG A 140 3.67 7.67 1.45
C ARG A 140 2.59 7.21 0.46
N CYS A 141 1.32 7.56 0.69
CA CYS A 141 0.27 7.33 -0.29
C CYS A 141 0.58 8.09 -1.60
N VAL A 142 1.05 9.33 -1.51
CA VAL A 142 1.46 10.09 -2.71
C VAL A 142 2.65 9.42 -3.40
N ILE A 143 3.67 9.00 -2.64
CA ILE A 143 4.83 8.25 -3.18
C ILE A 143 4.37 6.97 -3.91
N LEU A 144 3.43 6.22 -3.32
CA LEU A 144 2.87 5.02 -3.97
C LEU A 144 2.15 5.33 -5.26
N VAL A 145 1.35 6.40 -5.31
CA VAL A 145 0.66 6.84 -6.53
C VAL A 145 1.67 7.26 -7.60
N LEU A 146 2.71 8.01 -7.23
CA LEU A 146 3.79 8.39 -8.14
C LEU A 146 4.60 7.19 -8.64
N THR A 147 4.68 6.12 -7.84
CA THR A 147 5.35 4.87 -8.19
C THR A 147 4.43 3.88 -8.92
N ALA A 148 3.11 4.11 -8.99
CA ALA A 148 2.18 3.22 -9.68
C ALA A 148 2.56 2.89 -11.15
N PRO A 149 3.10 3.83 -11.96
CA PRO A 149 3.59 3.52 -13.31
C PRO A 149 4.65 2.42 -13.35
N LEU A 150 5.51 2.32 -12.32
CA LEU A 150 6.52 1.26 -12.21
C LEU A 150 5.86 -0.12 -12.10
N PHE A 151 4.81 -0.25 -11.28
CA PHE A 151 4.07 -1.50 -11.13
C PHE A 151 3.33 -1.89 -12.41
N ILE A 152 2.80 -0.90 -13.14
CA ILE A 152 2.16 -1.12 -14.44
C ILE A 152 3.21 -1.65 -15.45
N LEU A 153 4.39 -1.03 -15.51
CA LEU A 153 5.47 -1.48 -16.39
C LEU A 153 5.93 -2.90 -16.04
N ALA A 154 6.14 -3.20 -14.77
CA ALA A 154 6.49 -4.55 -14.31
C ALA A 154 5.41 -5.58 -14.68
N ALA A 155 4.13 -5.21 -14.60
CA ALA A 155 3.02 -6.07 -15.05
C ALA A 155 3.05 -6.32 -16.56
N ILE A 156 3.30 -5.29 -17.37
CA ILE A 156 3.41 -5.42 -18.82
C ILE A 156 4.58 -6.33 -19.19
N VAL A 157 5.77 -6.08 -18.62
CA VAL A 157 6.97 -6.89 -18.87
C VAL A 157 6.72 -8.35 -18.48
N GLY A 158 6.23 -8.58 -17.25
CA GLY A 158 5.90 -9.92 -16.78
C GLY A 158 4.86 -10.61 -17.65
N PHE A 159 3.83 -9.90 -18.10
CA PHE A 159 2.83 -10.43 -19.01
C PHE A 159 3.44 -10.82 -20.36
N THR A 160 4.24 -9.94 -20.99
CA THR A 160 4.89 -10.24 -22.26
C THR A 160 5.84 -11.42 -22.17
N ASP A 161 6.67 -11.48 -21.13
CA ASP A 161 7.62 -12.57 -20.91
C ASP A 161 6.90 -13.90 -20.61
N GLY A 162 5.80 -13.82 -19.84
CA GLY A 162 4.92 -14.94 -19.61
C GLY A 162 4.26 -15.46 -20.89
N LEU A 163 3.86 -14.58 -21.82
CA LEU A 163 3.32 -14.98 -23.12
C LEU A 163 4.38 -15.68 -23.99
N VAL A 164 5.61 -15.15 -24.04
CA VAL A 164 6.73 -15.76 -24.78
C VAL A 164 7.05 -17.14 -24.21
N SER A 165 7.17 -17.24 -22.89
CA SER A 165 7.40 -18.51 -22.19
C SER A 165 6.29 -19.52 -22.43
N ARG A 166 5.03 -19.06 -22.48
CA ARG A 166 3.88 -19.90 -22.82
C ARG A 166 3.98 -20.43 -24.25
N ASP A 167 4.39 -19.60 -25.20
CA ASP A 167 4.52 -19.98 -26.61
C ASP A 167 5.68 -20.96 -26.82
N LEU A 168 6.85 -20.73 -26.21
CA LEU A 168 7.97 -21.68 -26.19
C LEU A 168 7.54 -23.05 -25.61
N ARG A 169 6.80 -23.06 -24.50
CA ARG A 169 6.27 -24.30 -23.91
C ARG A 169 5.31 -25.04 -24.87
N ARG A 170 4.51 -24.30 -25.64
CA ARG A 170 3.57 -24.89 -26.63
C ARG A 170 4.32 -25.58 -27.77
N PHE A 171 5.45 -25.04 -28.21
CA PHE A 171 6.30 -25.65 -29.25
C PHE A 171 7.16 -26.80 -28.70
N GLY A 172 7.66 -26.68 -27.46
CA GLY A 172 8.51 -27.68 -26.82
C GLY A 172 7.79 -28.86 -26.15
N ALA A 173 6.49 -29.06 -26.38
CA ALA A 173 5.66 -30.09 -25.73
C ALA A 173 5.78 -30.13 -24.18
N GLY A 174 6.02 -28.99 -23.54
CA GLY A 174 6.20 -28.89 -22.09
C GLY A 174 4.90 -29.18 -21.31
N ARG A 175 5.02 -29.75 -20.11
CA ARG A 175 3.87 -30.14 -19.28
C ARG A 175 3.03 -28.93 -18.84
N GLU A 176 1.71 -29.08 -18.86
CA GLU A 176 0.79 -28.10 -18.27
C GLU A 176 0.57 -28.37 -16.78
N SER A 177 0.84 -27.37 -15.92
CA SER A 177 0.46 -27.44 -14.51
C SER A 177 -0.63 -26.41 -14.20
N ALA A 178 -1.86 -26.89 -14.09
CA ALA A 178 -2.99 -26.07 -13.65
C ALA A 178 -2.82 -25.62 -12.18
N PHE A 179 -2.10 -26.39 -11.37
CA PHE A 179 -1.81 -26.05 -9.97
C PHE A 179 -0.99 -24.75 -9.87
N VAL A 180 0.10 -24.64 -10.63
CA VAL A 180 0.96 -23.45 -10.66
C VAL A 180 0.16 -22.22 -11.09
N TYR A 181 -0.69 -22.36 -12.12
CA TYR A 181 -1.55 -21.27 -12.57
C TYR A 181 -2.48 -20.75 -11.48
N HIS A 182 -3.22 -21.66 -10.83
CA HIS A 182 -4.19 -21.25 -9.81
C HIS A 182 -3.52 -20.61 -8.60
N HIS A 183 -2.35 -21.12 -8.18
CA HIS A 183 -1.60 -20.53 -7.09
C HIS A 183 -1.03 -19.16 -7.47
N ALA A 184 -0.35 -19.06 -8.62
CA ALA A 184 0.24 -17.81 -9.07
C ALA A 184 -0.81 -16.71 -9.23
N LYS A 185 -1.92 -17.00 -9.92
CA LYS A 185 -3.03 -16.07 -10.10
C LYS A 185 -3.64 -15.62 -8.77
N ARG A 186 -3.78 -16.53 -7.80
CA ARG A 186 -4.31 -16.20 -6.46
C ARG A 186 -3.35 -15.32 -5.66
N MET A 187 -2.05 -15.43 -5.92
CA MET A 187 -1.01 -14.68 -5.20
C MET A 187 -0.74 -13.28 -5.75
N VAL A 188 -1.06 -12.98 -7.01
CA VAL A 188 -0.83 -11.64 -7.61
C VAL A 188 -1.47 -10.51 -6.79
N THR A 189 -2.77 -10.63 -6.47
CA THR A 189 -3.50 -9.61 -5.70
C THR A 189 -2.97 -9.45 -4.27
N PRO A 190 -2.82 -10.50 -3.43
CA PRO A 190 -2.31 -10.32 -2.08
C PRO A 190 -0.87 -9.82 -2.07
N ILE A 191 0.02 -10.25 -2.97
CA ILE A 191 1.39 -9.72 -3.02
C ILE A 191 1.38 -8.21 -3.29
N PHE A 192 0.55 -7.76 -4.24
CA PHE A 192 0.41 -6.35 -4.54
C PHE A 192 -0.13 -5.55 -3.33
N LEU A 193 -1.26 -5.98 -2.76
CA LEU A 193 -1.91 -5.26 -1.67
C LEU A 193 -1.10 -5.32 -0.36
N THR A 194 -0.49 -6.46 -0.05
CA THR A 194 0.34 -6.63 1.14
C THR A 194 1.62 -5.80 1.03
N GLY A 195 2.27 -5.74 -0.14
CA GLY A 195 3.43 -4.86 -0.33
C GLY A 195 3.09 -3.39 -0.07
N TRP A 196 1.94 -2.92 -0.56
CA TRP A 196 1.47 -1.56 -0.33
C TRP A 196 1.12 -1.30 1.13
N LEU A 197 0.39 -2.21 1.77
CA LEU A 197 0.02 -2.12 3.18
C LEU A 197 1.26 -2.07 4.08
N ILE A 198 2.24 -2.95 3.83
CA ILE A 198 3.50 -2.96 4.59
C ILE A 198 4.21 -1.62 4.41
N TYR A 199 4.39 -1.14 3.18
CA TYR A 199 5.06 0.14 2.94
C TYR A 199 4.40 1.31 3.69
N LEU A 200 3.06 1.38 3.65
CA LEU A 200 2.32 2.44 4.34
C LEU A 200 2.44 2.36 5.87
N SER A 201 2.52 1.15 6.43
CA SER A 201 2.51 0.90 7.88
C SER A 201 3.87 0.85 8.56
N LEU A 202 4.97 1.03 7.82
CA LEU A 202 6.33 0.99 8.40
C LEU A 202 6.58 2.15 9.38
N PRO A 203 7.05 1.93 10.61
CA PRO A 203 7.33 3.01 11.56
C PRO A 203 8.66 3.73 11.33
N PHE A 204 9.44 3.29 10.34
CA PHE A 204 10.76 3.83 10.01
C PHE A 204 10.78 4.37 8.59
N SER A 205 11.63 5.37 8.34
CA SER A 205 11.81 5.92 7.01
C SER A 205 12.76 5.05 6.21
N ILE A 206 12.28 4.55 5.07
CA ILE A 206 13.08 3.72 4.16
C ILE A 206 12.95 4.34 2.78
N HIS A 207 14.08 4.46 2.09
CA HIS A 207 14.10 4.99 0.73
C HIS A 207 13.10 4.25 -0.18
N PRO A 208 12.13 4.94 -0.82
CA PRO A 208 11.01 4.30 -1.49
C PRO A 208 11.41 3.27 -2.54
N SER A 209 12.41 3.59 -3.37
CA SER A 209 12.88 2.65 -4.39
C SER A 209 13.43 1.35 -3.81
N LEU A 210 14.06 1.37 -2.64
CA LEU A 210 14.67 0.16 -2.06
C LEU A 210 13.61 -0.87 -1.70
N PHE A 211 12.42 -0.42 -1.28
CA PHE A 211 11.31 -1.28 -0.93
C PHE A 211 10.38 -1.57 -2.11
N LEU A 212 10.03 -0.54 -2.89
CA LEU A 212 9.02 -0.65 -3.96
C LEU A 212 9.56 -1.37 -5.21
N LEU A 213 10.86 -1.26 -5.54
CA LEU A 213 11.44 -1.99 -6.68
C LEU A 213 11.36 -3.51 -6.52
N PRO A 214 11.87 -4.13 -5.43
CA PRO A 214 11.76 -5.58 -5.27
C PRO A 214 10.29 -6.02 -5.19
N CYS A 215 9.41 -5.22 -4.58
CA CYS A 215 7.98 -5.49 -4.58
C CYS A 215 7.39 -5.52 -6.01
N ALA A 216 7.76 -4.56 -6.86
CA ALA A 216 7.34 -4.50 -8.26
C ALA A 216 7.91 -5.68 -9.07
N LEU A 217 9.16 -6.09 -8.83
CA LEU A 217 9.77 -7.25 -9.47
C LEU A 217 9.05 -8.55 -9.12
N VAL A 218 8.78 -8.79 -7.82
CA VAL A 218 8.04 -9.98 -7.38
C VAL A 218 6.63 -9.97 -7.98
N PHE A 219 5.96 -8.82 -8.00
CA PHE A 219 4.66 -8.67 -8.63
C PHE A 219 4.68 -9.02 -10.13
N GLY A 220 5.65 -8.48 -10.88
CA GLY A 220 5.84 -8.78 -12.31
C GLY A 220 6.17 -10.25 -12.57
N LEU A 221 7.05 -10.86 -11.76
CA LEU A 221 7.38 -12.28 -11.84
C LEU A 221 6.16 -13.16 -11.63
N MET A 222 5.29 -12.80 -10.67
CA MET A 222 4.06 -13.54 -10.41
C MET A 222 3.07 -13.46 -11.58
N ILE A 223 3.01 -12.32 -12.27
CA ILE A 223 2.25 -12.17 -13.52
C ILE A 223 2.86 -13.03 -14.64
N ALA A 224 4.19 -13.06 -14.76
CA ALA A 224 4.88 -13.90 -15.73
C ALA A 224 4.58 -15.39 -15.53
N ILE A 225 4.70 -15.89 -14.29
CA ILE A 225 4.39 -17.29 -13.94
C ILE A 225 2.91 -17.59 -14.20
N ALA A 226 2.00 -16.70 -13.80
CA ALA A 226 0.57 -16.87 -14.04
C ALA A 226 0.23 -16.91 -15.54
N THR A 227 0.93 -16.14 -16.36
CA THR A 227 0.67 -16.06 -17.81
C THR A 227 1.31 -17.23 -18.55
N ALA A 228 2.54 -17.62 -18.19
CA ALA A 228 3.27 -18.77 -18.73
C ALA A 228 2.53 -20.10 -18.51
N SER A 229 1.87 -20.24 -17.35
CA SER A 229 1.15 -21.45 -16.96
C SER A 229 -0.28 -21.54 -17.52
N PHE A 230 -0.79 -20.51 -18.20
CA PHE A 230 -2.14 -20.49 -18.77
C PHE A 230 -2.35 -21.61 -19.79
N LYS A 231 -3.51 -22.29 -19.76
CA LYS A 231 -3.78 -23.48 -20.58
C LYS A 231 -3.83 -23.18 -22.07
N LYS A 232 -3.53 -24.20 -22.89
CA LYS A 232 -3.44 -24.09 -24.35
C LYS A 232 -4.80 -23.86 -25.06
N TYR A 233 -5.91 -24.30 -24.46
CA TYR A 233 -7.24 -24.27 -25.09
C TYR A 233 -8.32 -23.73 -24.13
N LEU A 234 -9.04 -22.70 -24.58
CA LEU A 234 -10.42 -22.38 -24.21
C LEU A 234 -11.23 -22.46 -25.50
#